data_AF-A0A7C4Y8Z2-F1
#
_entry.id   AF-A0A7C4Y8Z2-F1
#
_cell.length_a   1.000
_cell.length_b   1.000
_cell.length_c   1.000
_cell.angle_alpha   90.00
_cell.angle_beta   90.00
_cell.angle_gamma   90.00
#
_symmetry.space_group_name_H-M   'P 1'
#
loop_
_entity.id
_entity.type
_entity.pdbx_description
1 polymer ?
#
loop_
_entity_poly.entity_id
_entity_poly.type
_entity_poly.pdbx_seq_one_letter_code
_entity_poly.pdbx_strand_id
1 'polypeptide(L)'
;MNQLSVLENVINVSGISFHRIVPFSPEKDKLLSLDFTAANKELIPGILNDTLLFSQWVNNKLEKNNAQYGIGGYAEHRTVYSASKVFDGNDHGEEPRRLHLGTDIWGKPNTPVIAPLDGIVHSFAFNNRFGDYGATTILSHNLQGFSFFTLFGHLSLNSIKNISDGQRITAGEIFAEFGVPAENGQWPPHLHFQVILDIGNWQGDYPGVCKFSEREKWLANSPDPDIILQMNQYLQ
;
A
#
# COMPACT_ATOMS: atom_id res chain seq x y z
N MET A 1 -25.70 2.57 9.27
CA MET A 1 -24.39 1.88 9.20
C MET A 1 -23.47 2.75 8.37
N ASN A 2 -22.22 2.96 8.80
CA ASN A 2 -21.22 3.58 7.93
C ASN A 2 -20.79 2.58 6.83
N GLN A 3 -20.15 3.05 5.75
CA GLN A 3 -19.79 2.18 4.62
C GLN A 3 -18.87 1.02 5.03
N LEU A 4 -17.96 1.25 5.98
CA LEU A 4 -17.08 0.19 6.52
C LEU A 4 -17.89 -0.95 7.14
N SER A 5 -18.84 -0.65 8.03
CA SER A 5 -19.69 -1.69 8.64
C SER A 5 -20.52 -2.45 7.61
N VAL A 6 -20.91 -1.80 6.50
CA VAL A 6 -21.57 -2.50 5.39
C VAL A 6 -20.59 -3.45 4.70
N LEU A 7 -19.38 -3.01 4.38
CA LEU A 7 -18.34 -3.85 3.78
C LEU A 7 -18.00 -5.05 4.68
N GLU A 8 -17.75 -4.83 5.97
CA GLU A 8 -17.50 -5.88 6.96
C GLU A 8 -18.64 -6.89 7.01
N ASN A 9 -19.88 -6.40 7.06
CA ASN A 9 -21.05 -7.27 7.04
C ASN A 9 -21.17 -8.07 5.74
N VAL A 10 -20.91 -7.44 4.59
CA VAL A 10 -20.91 -8.12 3.28
C VAL A 10 -19.84 -9.22 3.25
N ILE A 11 -18.61 -8.93 3.68
CA ILE A 11 -17.51 -9.92 3.75
C ILE A 11 -17.89 -11.09 4.66
N ASN A 12 -18.43 -10.80 5.84
CA ASN A 12 -18.81 -11.81 6.82
C ASN A 12 -19.96 -12.71 6.31
N VAL A 13 -20.97 -12.12 5.66
CA VAL A 13 -22.14 -12.86 5.15
C VAL A 13 -21.83 -13.58 3.83
N SER A 14 -20.89 -13.07 3.02
CA SER A 14 -20.55 -13.69 1.74
C SER A 14 -19.74 -14.96 1.85
N GLY A 15 -19.09 -15.21 2.99
CA GLY A 15 -18.17 -16.34 3.16
C GLY A 15 -17.01 -16.30 2.15
N ILE A 16 -16.63 -15.09 1.71
CA ILE A 16 -15.57 -14.93 0.72
C ILE A 16 -14.21 -15.19 1.37
N SER A 17 -13.32 -15.79 0.59
CA SER A 17 -11.92 -15.96 0.98
C SER A 17 -11.05 -15.05 0.13
N PHE A 18 -10.07 -14.40 0.76
CA PHE A 18 -9.12 -13.55 0.08
C PHE A 18 -7.86 -14.35 -0.27
N HIS A 19 -7.37 -14.17 -1.49
CA HIS A 19 -6.03 -14.62 -1.83
C HIS A 19 -5.00 -13.71 -1.16
N ARG A 20 -3.87 -14.29 -0.73
CA ARG A 20 -2.75 -13.47 -0.25
C ARG A 20 -2.23 -12.61 -1.39
N ILE A 21 -1.98 -11.33 -1.09
CA ILE A 21 -1.50 -10.35 -2.06
C ILE A 21 -0.03 -10.57 -2.45
N VAL A 22 0.74 -11.24 -1.60
CA VAL A 22 2.12 -11.65 -1.89
C VAL A 22 2.30 -13.15 -1.63
N PRO A 23 3.25 -13.83 -2.30
CA PRO A 23 3.58 -15.22 -1.99
C PRO A 23 4.11 -15.35 -0.57
N PHE A 24 3.27 -15.80 0.36
CA PHE A 24 3.59 -15.97 1.77
C PHE A 24 2.95 -17.25 2.32
N SER A 25 3.73 -18.07 3.00
CA SER A 25 3.32 -19.31 3.64
C SER A 25 3.58 -19.21 5.15
N PRO A 26 2.55 -19.16 6.01
CA PRO A 26 2.73 -18.97 7.46
C PRO A 26 3.47 -20.14 8.13
N GLU A 27 3.53 -21.30 7.48
CA GLU A 27 4.27 -22.49 7.91
C GLU A 27 5.79 -22.36 7.71
N LYS A 28 6.22 -21.46 6.82
CA LYS A 28 7.63 -21.35 6.35
C LYS A 28 8.21 -19.96 6.50
N ASP A 29 7.38 -18.94 6.35
CA ASP A 29 7.76 -17.55 6.24
C ASP A 29 7.42 -16.80 7.54
N LYS A 30 8.25 -15.81 7.86
CA LYS A 30 7.99 -14.88 8.96
C LYS A 30 7.63 -13.50 8.41
N LEU A 31 6.71 -12.85 9.12
CA LEU A 31 6.28 -11.48 8.86
C LEU A 31 6.80 -10.57 9.97
N LEU A 32 7.45 -9.47 9.62
CA LEU A 32 8.02 -8.53 10.58
C LEU A 32 7.21 -7.22 10.57
N SER A 33 6.73 -6.78 11.73
CA SER A 33 6.19 -5.42 11.85
C SER A 33 7.31 -4.39 11.73
N LEU A 34 7.15 -3.42 10.84
CA LEU A 34 8.08 -2.29 10.70
C LEU A 34 7.41 -1.01 11.22
N ASP A 35 8.15 -0.25 12.04
CA ASP A 35 7.73 1.02 12.63
C ASP A 35 8.48 2.17 11.95
N PHE A 36 7.71 3.07 11.31
CA PHE A 36 8.20 4.26 10.62
C PHE A 36 7.76 5.56 11.33
N THR A 37 7.28 5.45 12.56
CA THR A 37 6.95 6.60 13.41
C THR A 37 8.21 7.25 13.99
N ALA A 38 8.00 8.38 14.68
CA ALA A 38 9.06 9.05 15.45
C ALA A 38 9.60 8.21 16.64
N ALA A 39 8.93 7.12 17.03
CA ALA A 39 9.39 6.24 18.11
C ALA A 39 10.63 5.45 17.70
N ASN A 40 10.73 5.04 16.43
CA ASN A 40 11.89 4.36 15.88
C ASN A 40 13.10 5.31 15.78
N LYS A 41 14.10 5.09 16.65
CA LYS A 41 15.32 5.91 16.70
C LYS A 41 16.43 5.44 15.76
N GLU A 42 16.25 4.32 15.07
CA GLU A 42 17.21 3.83 14.08
C GLU A 42 17.10 4.59 12.76
N LEU A 43 15.90 5.07 12.41
CA LEU A 43 15.61 5.80 11.18
C LEU A 43 15.93 7.30 11.33
N ILE A 44 17.21 7.63 11.25
CA ILE A 44 17.67 9.03 11.25
C ILE A 44 17.49 9.68 9.86
N PRO A 45 17.40 11.03 9.77
CA PRO A 45 17.21 11.72 8.49
C PRO A 45 18.22 11.37 7.39
N GLY A 46 19.47 11.08 7.77
CA GLY A 46 20.51 10.65 6.81
C GLY A 46 20.22 9.31 6.12
N ILE A 47 19.47 8.41 6.78
CA ILE A 47 19.01 7.16 6.18
C ILE A 47 17.76 7.42 5.33
N LEU A 48 16.80 8.19 5.85
CA LEU A 48 15.51 8.44 5.20
C LEU A 48 15.63 9.24 3.90
N ASN A 49 16.63 10.12 3.80
CA ASN A 49 16.86 10.96 2.62
C ASN A 49 17.69 10.27 1.53
N ASP A 50 18.15 9.04 1.76
CA ASP A 50 18.96 8.26 0.82
C ASP A 50 18.29 6.90 0.59
N THR A 51 17.69 6.72 -0.59
CA THR A 51 16.97 5.51 -0.97
C THR A 51 17.82 4.25 -0.83
N LEU A 52 19.14 4.33 -1.08
CA LEU A 52 20.04 3.19 -0.95
C LEU A 52 20.23 2.81 0.52
N LEU A 53 20.53 3.78 1.38
CA LEU A 53 20.68 3.53 2.82
C LEU A 53 19.36 3.06 3.44
N PHE A 54 18.23 3.63 3.01
CA PHE A 54 16.93 3.19 3.50
C PHE A 54 16.62 1.76 3.06
N SER A 55 16.91 1.41 1.80
CA SER A 55 16.75 0.05 1.29
C SER A 55 17.64 -0.94 2.05
N GLN A 56 18.88 -0.56 2.34
CA GLN A 56 19.78 -1.36 3.16
C GLN A 56 19.24 -1.56 4.57
N TRP A 57 18.68 -0.52 5.20
CA TRP A 57 18.06 -0.64 6.53
C TRP A 57 16.90 -1.63 6.53
N VAL A 58 15.97 -1.52 5.57
CA VAL A 58 14.83 -2.45 5.43
C VAL A 58 15.34 -3.89 5.23
N ASN A 59 16.24 -4.11 4.26
CA ASN A 59 16.78 -5.44 3.98
C ASN A 59 17.49 -6.04 5.20
N ASN A 60 18.32 -5.25 5.88
CA ASN A 60 19.01 -5.69 7.09
C ASN A 60 18.03 -6.06 8.21
N LYS A 61 16.90 -5.35 8.35
CA LYS A 61 15.84 -5.69 9.31
C LYS A 61 15.20 -7.03 8.99
N LEU A 62 14.86 -7.26 7.73
CA LEU A 62 14.26 -8.53 7.29
C LEU A 62 15.23 -9.69 7.49
N GLU A 63 16.48 -9.55 7.05
CA GLU A 63 17.52 -10.57 7.19
C GLU A 63 17.80 -10.92 8.65
N LYS A 64 17.99 -9.93 9.53
CA LYS A 64 18.27 -10.16 10.96
C LYS A 64 17.14 -10.89 11.68
N ASN A 65 15.90 -10.70 11.25
CA ASN A 65 14.72 -11.34 11.84
C ASN A 65 14.31 -12.62 11.09
N ASN A 66 15.04 -13.00 10.04
CA ASN A 66 14.69 -14.10 9.14
C ASN A 66 13.23 -13.96 8.62
N ALA A 67 12.84 -12.74 8.28
CA ALA A 67 11.51 -12.39 7.80
C ALA A 67 11.50 -12.32 6.28
N GLN A 68 10.48 -12.92 5.67
CA GLN A 68 10.28 -12.89 4.23
C GLN A 68 9.76 -11.51 3.78
N TYR A 69 8.87 -10.92 4.58
CA TYR A 69 8.33 -9.58 4.34
C TYR A 69 8.31 -8.75 5.62
N GLY A 70 8.41 -7.44 5.44
CA GLY A 70 8.01 -6.46 6.45
C GLY A 70 6.58 -6.01 6.17
N ILE A 71 5.82 -5.63 7.19
CA ILE A 71 4.47 -5.08 7.02
C ILE A 71 4.22 -3.95 8.01
N GLY A 72 3.35 -3.02 7.63
CA GLY A 72 2.72 -2.12 8.59
C GLY A 72 2.36 -0.76 8.00
N GLY A 73 2.08 0.16 8.91
CA GLY A 73 1.93 1.57 8.59
C GLY A 73 0.53 2.04 8.26
N TYR A 74 -0.51 1.23 8.39
CA TYR A 74 -1.87 1.75 8.35
C TYR A 74 -2.12 2.72 9.52
N ALA A 75 -2.71 3.88 9.22
CA ALA A 75 -2.96 4.98 10.17
C ALA A 75 -1.70 5.44 10.92
N GLU A 76 -0.51 5.22 10.34
CA GLU A 76 0.77 5.55 10.96
C GLU A 76 1.18 7.00 10.62
N HIS A 77 1.52 7.79 11.64
CA HIS A 77 2.08 9.12 11.43
C HIS A 77 3.59 9.00 11.19
N ARG A 78 3.98 8.92 9.93
CA ARG A 78 5.36 8.60 9.55
C ARG A 78 6.25 9.82 9.50
N THR A 79 7.42 9.70 10.12
CA THR A 79 8.51 10.68 9.98
C THR A 79 9.22 10.56 8.64
N VAL A 80 9.15 9.37 8.00
CA VAL A 80 9.74 9.07 6.68
C VAL A 80 9.37 10.11 5.61
N TYR A 81 8.14 10.62 5.62
CA TYR A 81 7.67 11.58 4.62
C TYR A 81 8.27 12.99 4.77
N SER A 82 9.00 13.30 5.84
CA SER A 82 9.75 14.56 5.91
C SER A 82 10.92 14.63 4.93
N ALA A 83 11.27 13.50 4.30
CA ALA A 83 12.32 13.42 3.29
C ALA A 83 11.90 13.92 1.90
N SER A 84 10.60 13.90 1.56
CA SER A 84 10.10 14.32 0.25
C SER A 84 9.25 15.60 0.33
N LYS A 85 9.64 16.59 -0.47
CA LYS A 85 8.93 17.85 -0.64
C LYS A 85 7.51 17.70 -1.22
N VAL A 86 7.17 16.56 -1.83
CA VAL A 86 5.81 16.28 -2.33
C VAL A 86 4.79 16.24 -1.18
N PHE A 87 5.25 15.94 0.04
CA PHE A 87 4.40 15.84 1.22
C PHE A 87 4.52 17.04 2.15
N ASP A 88 5.48 17.92 1.91
CA ASP A 88 5.51 19.24 2.51
C ASP A 88 4.41 20.06 1.82
N GLY A 89 3.48 20.65 2.58
CA GLY A 89 2.39 21.43 2.00
C GLY A 89 2.91 22.43 0.95
N ASN A 90 2.17 22.60 -0.15
CA ASN A 90 2.67 23.35 -1.31
C ASN A 90 2.82 24.86 -1.03
N ASP A 91 2.27 25.35 0.08
CA ASP A 91 2.28 26.75 0.50
C ASP A 91 2.79 26.96 1.94
N HIS A 92 3.36 28.14 2.19
CA HIS A 92 3.86 28.60 3.50
C HIS A 92 2.79 28.53 4.60
N GLY A 93 2.73 27.42 5.32
CA GLY A 93 1.84 27.21 6.47
C GLY A 93 0.82 26.08 6.31
N GLU A 94 0.78 25.38 5.18
CA GLU A 94 -0.04 24.18 5.05
C GLU A 94 0.54 23.03 5.87
N GLU A 95 -0.33 22.35 6.63
CA GLU A 95 0.04 21.16 7.39
C GLU A 95 0.60 20.08 6.44
N PRO A 96 1.74 19.47 6.78
CA PRO A 96 2.32 18.41 5.97
C PRO A 96 1.44 17.15 5.98
N ARG A 97 1.44 16.42 4.87
CA ARG A 97 0.77 15.11 4.77
C ARG A 97 1.71 14.04 5.31
N ARG A 98 1.34 13.40 6.42
CA ARG A 98 2.22 12.47 7.15
C ARG A 98 1.51 11.21 7.65
N LEU A 99 0.18 11.21 7.68
CA LEU A 99 -0.58 10.05 8.08
C LEU A 99 -0.77 9.13 6.90
N HIS A 100 -0.33 7.88 7.03
CA HIS A 100 -0.43 6.88 5.98
C HIS A 100 -1.80 6.20 5.95
N LEU A 101 -2.38 6.05 4.76
CA LEU A 101 -3.74 5.57 4.53
C LEU A 101 -3.80 4.12 4.02
N GLY A 102 -2.66 3.55 3.63
CA GLY A 102 -2.54 2.16 3.22
C GLY A 102 -1.73 1.33 4.22
N THR A 103 -1.47 0.09 3.83
CA THR A 103 -0.50 -0.80 4.48
C THR A 103 0.61 -1.07 3.49
N ASP A 104 1.85 -0.97 3.96
CA ASP A 104 3.00 -1.32 3.13
C ASP A 104 3.46 -2.74 3.42
N ILE A 105 3.77 -3.47 2.35
CA ILE A 105 4.41 -4.79 2.41
C ILE A 105 5.80 -4.67 1.78
N TRP A 106 6.83 -4.73 2.62
CA TRP A 106 8.23 -4.54 2.25
C TRP A 106 8.86 -5.87 1.84
N GLY A 107 9.57 -5.88 0.73
CA GLY A 107 10.11 -7.11 0.15
C GLY A 107 11.14 -6.84 -0.94
N LYS A 108 11.46 -7.87 -1.71
CA LYS A 108 12.39 -7.75 -2.83
C LYS A 108 11.69 -7.09 -4.03
N PRO A 109 12.42 -6.36 -4.91
CA PRO A 109 11.86 -5.97 -6.20
C PRO A 109 11.46 -7.23 -6.99
N ASN A 110 10.52 -7.09 -7.92
CA ASN A 110 9.94 -8.19 -8.70
C ASN A 110 9.20 -9.24 -7.85
N THR A 111 8.89 -8.94 -6.58
CA THR A 111 7.98 -9.79 -5.78
C THR A 111 6.61 -9.79 -6.45
N PRO A 112 6.02 -10.96 -6.75
CA PRO A 112 4.70 -11.03 -7.37
C PRO A 112 3.61 -10.39 -6.52
N VAL A 113 2.69 -9.68 -7.16
CA VAL A 113 1.47 -9.13 -6.58
C VAL A 113 0.27 -9.90 -7.14
N ILE A 114 -0.47 -10.51 -6.23
CA ILE A 114 -1.60 -11.39 -6.49
C ILE A 114 -2.89 -10.64 -6.19
N ALA A 115 -3.88 -10.75 -7.07
CA ALA A 115 -5.19 -10.14 -6.83
C ALA A 115 -5.90 -10.87 -5.68
N PRO A 116 -6.27 -10.17 -4.57
CA PRO A 116 -6.94 -10.81 -3.43
C PRO A 116 -8.37 -11.24 -3.77
N LEU A 117 -8.96 -10.59 -4.78
CA LEU A 117 -10.34 -10.73 -5.23
C LEU A 117 -10.41 -10.56 -6.75
N ASP A 118 -11.51 -11.03 -7.33
CA ASP A 118 -11.92 -10.61 -8.67
C ASP A 118 -12.05 -9.09 -8.70
N GLY A 119 -11.46 -8.48 -9.71
CA GLY A 119 -11.48 -7.03 -9.89
C GLY A 119 -11.54 -6.63 -11.35
N ILE A 120 -11.92 -5.39 -11.58
CA ILE A 120 -11.85 -4.73 -12.89
C ILE A 120 -10.89 -3.56 -12.74
N VAL A 121 -9.91 -3.45 -13.63
CA VAL A 121 -9.00 -2.31 -13.69
C VAL A 121 -9.82 -1.05 -13.86
N HIS A 122 -9.85 -0.23 -12.81
CA HIS A 122 -10.50 1.05 -12.81
C HIS A 122 -9.66 2.07 -13.56
N SER A 123 -8.37 2.11 -13.23
CA SER A 123 -7.39 3.03 -13.81
C SER A 123 -5.97 2.62 -13.39
N PHE A 124 -4.97 3.10 -14.11
CA PHE A 124 -3.56 2.91 -13.79
C PHE A 124 -2.76 4.13 -14.25
N ALA A 125 -1.60 4.40 -13.63
CA ALA A 125 -0.71 5.48 -14.03
C ALA A 125 0.75 5.24 -13.61
N PHE A 126 1.65 6.04 -14.16
CA PHE A 126 3.02 6.17 -13.69
C PHE A 126 3.25 7.52 -13.00
N ASN A 127 3.12 7.53 -11.67
CA ASN A 127 3.26 8.72 -10.82
C ASN A 127 4.74 8.98 -10.52
N ASN A 128 5.51 9.40 -11.53
CA ASN A 128 6.98 9.45 -11.50
C ASN A 128 7.59 10.68 -10.78
N ARG A 129 6.95 11.18 -9.73
CA ARG A 129 7.54 12.23 -8.89
C ARG A 129 8.35 11.57 -7.78
N PHE A 130 9.42 12.22 -7.33
CA PHE A 130 10.24 11.70 -6.23
C PHE A 130 9.39 11.58 -4.94
N GLY A 131 9.34 10.38 -4.37
CA GLY A 131 8.54 10.05 -3.20
C GLY A 131 7.07 9.75 -3.48
N ASP A 132 6.62 9.82 -4.73
CA ASP A 132 5.25 9.47 -5.13
C ASP A 132 5.12 7.95 -5.36
N TYR A 133 4.00 7.46 -5.89
CA TYR A 133 3.76 6.00 -6.01
C TYR A 133 4.60 5.29 -7.07
N GLY A 134 5.09 5.98 -8.09
CA GLY A 134 5.58 5.31 -9.30
C GLY A 134 4.45 4.57 -10.03
N ALA A 135 4.70 3.37 -10.55
CA ALA A 135 3.66 2.61 -11.25
C ALA A 135 2.55 2.19 -10.28
N THR A 136 1.31 2.47 -10.66
CA THR A 136 0.12 2.33 -9.80
C THR A 136 -1.03 1.72 -10.58
N THR A 137 -1.74 0.78 -9.96
CA THR A 137 -2.97 0.19 -10.49
C THR A 137 -4.08 0.30 -9.44
N ILE A 138 -5.28 0.69 -9.88
CA ILE A 138 -6.48 0.70 -9.05
C ILE A 138 -7.46 -0.34 -9.61
N LEU A 139 -7.89 -1.27 -8.76
CA LEU A 139 -8.93 -2.23 -9.09
C LEU A 139 -10.25 -1.82 -8.43
N SER A 140 -11.34 -1.95 -9.17
CA SER A 140 -12.70 -1.88 -8.66
C SER A 140 -13.23 -3.28 -8.36
N HIS A 141 -13.98 -3.41 -7.28
CA HIS A 141 -14.58 -4.65 -6.82
C HIS A 141 -16.08 -4.46 -6.64
N ASN A 142 -16.84 -5.54 -6.78
CA ASN A 142 -18.24 -5.58 -6.38
C ASN A 142 -18.49 -6.87 -5.61
N LEU A 143 -18.82 -6.75 -4.33
CA LEU A 143 -19.20 -7.87 -3.47
C LEU A 143 -20.66 -7.70 -3.09
N GLN A 144 -21.52 -8.57 -3.61
CA GLN A 144 -22.96 -8.57 -3.32
C GLN A 144 -23.63 -7.19 -3.48
N GLY A 145 -23.24 -6.44 -4.52
CA GLY A 145 -23.78 -5.10 -4.79
C GLY A 145 -23.07 -3.97 -4.04
N PHE A 146 -22.14 -4.25 -3.13
CA PHE A 146 -21.27 -3.25 -2.52
C PHE A 146 -20.01 -3.06 -3.34
N SER A 147 -19.81 -1.85 -3.86
CA SER A 147 -18.63 -1.48 -4.64
C SER A 147 -17.60 -0.75 -3.80
N PHE A 148 -16.34 -1.10 -4.01
CA PHE A 148 -15.17 -0.46 -3.40
C PHE A 148 -13.96 -0.67 -4.31
N PHE A 149 -12.82 -0.09 -3.93
CA PHE A 149 -11.61 -0.10 -4.73
C PHE A 149 -10.41 -0.52 -3.90
N THR A 150 -9.40 -1.04 -4.58
CA THR A 150 -8.08 -1.27 -4.00
C THR A 150 -7.01 -0.59 -4.85
N LEU A 151 -6.08 0.10 -4.21
CA LEU A 151 -4.93 0.74 -4.85
C LEU A 151 -3.68 -0.09 -4.55
N PHE A 152 -2.90 -0.34 -5.61
CA PHE A 152 -1.61 -1.01 -5.59
C PHE A 152 -0.56 -0.04 -6.12
N GLY A 153 0.21 0.57 -5.22
CA GLY A 153 1.30 1.49 -5.56
C GLY A 153 2.67 0.82 -5.58
N HIS A 154 3.70 1.54 -6.00
CA HIS A 154 5.09 1.09 -5.99
C HIS A 154 5.36 -0.17 -6.84
N LEU A 155 4.55 -0.37 -7.89
CA LEU A 155 4.67 -1.49 -8.82
C LEU A 155 5.83 -1.29 -9.80
N SER A 156 6.16 -2.33 -10.55
CA SER A 156 7.07 -2.22 -11.70
C SER A 156 6.37 -1.57 -12.90
N LEU A 157 7.13 -0.88 -13.75
CA LEU A 157 6.61 -0.35 -15.02
C LEU A 157 6.10 -1.47 -15.95
N ASN A 158 6.68 -2.66 -15.85
CA ASN A 158 6.23 -3.82 -16.60
C ASN A 158 4.78 -4.21 -16.23
N SER A 159 4.38 -4.00 -14.97
CA SER A 159 3.03 -4.31 -14.47
C SER A 159 1.92 -3.48 -15.11
N ILE A 160 2.24 -2.28 -15.60
CA ILE A 160 1.26 -1.38 -16.24
C ILE A 160 1.43 -1.30 -17.77
N LYS A 161 2.34 -2.08 -18.34
CA LYS A 161 2.66 -2.00 -19.78
C LYS A 161 1.56 -2.53 -20.69
N ASN A 162 0.89 -3.61 -20.27
CA ASN A 162 -0.12 -4.32 -21.07
C ASN A 162 -1.50 -4.32 -20.40
N ILE A 163 -1.69 -3.47 -19.39
CA ILE A 163 -2.97 -3.35 -18.69
C ILE A 163 -3.87 -2.36 -19.45
N SER A 164 -5.19 -2.51 -19.33
CA SER A 164 -6.16 -1.60 -19.94
C SER A 164 -7.33 -1.32 -19.00
N ASP A 165 -7.90 -0.13 -19.09
CA ASP A 165 -9.11 0.21 -18.34
C ASP A 165 -10.24 -0.78 -18.69
N GLY A 166 -10.96 -1.24 -17.66
CA GLY A 166 -12.01 -2.25 -17.82
C GLY A 166 -11.50 -3.70 -17.94
N GLN A 167 -10.19 -3.94 -17.95
CA GLN A 167 -9.66 -5.30 -17.93
C GLN A 167 -10.06 -6.03 -16.65
N ARG A 168 -10.53 -7.28 -16.79
CA ARG A 168 -10.79 -8.16 -15.63
C ARG A 168 -9.49 -8.78 -15.14
N ILE A 169 -9.27 -8.73 -13.83
CA ILE A 169 -8.23 -9.47 -13.11
C ILE A 169 -8.93 -10.48 -12.21
N THR A 170 -8.55 -11.76 -12.32
CA THR A 170 -9.20 -12.84 -11.55
C THR A 170 -8.54 -12.97 -10.18
N ALA A 171 -9.31 -13.30 -9.14
CA ALA A 171 -8.76 -13.62 -7.82
C ALA A 171 -7.66 -14.70 -7.93
N GLY A 172 -6.54 -14.48 -7.25
CA GLY A 172 -5.38 -15.38 -7.28
C GLY A 172 -4.46 -15.21 -8.49
N GLU A 173 -4.81 -14.38 -9.47
CA GLU A 173 -3.96 -14.04 -10.60
C GLU A 173 -2.79 -13.14 -10.15
N ILE A 174 -1.58 -13.46 -10.60
CA ILE A 174 -0.44 -12.53 -10.52
C ILE A 174 -0.61 -11.53 -11.66
N PHE A 175 -0.89 -10.28 -11.31
CA PHE A 175 -1.15 -9.21 -12.30
C PHE A 175 -0.09 -8.10 -12.28
N ALA A 176 0.73 -8.06 -11.23
CA ALA A 176 1.76 -7.05 -11.06
C ALA A 176 2.92 -7.61 -10.23
N GLU A 177 3.94 -6.80 -10.02
CA GLU A 177 5.09 -7.10 -9.17
C GLU A 177 5.68 -5.80 -8.58
N PHE A 178 6.48 -5.94 -7.52
CA PHE A 178 7.12 -4.79 -6.88
C PHE A 178 8.10 -4.11 -7.83
N GLY A 179 8.08 -2.78 -7.86
CA GLY A 179 9.00 -1.99 -8.65
C GLY A 179 10.40 -1.88 -8.03
N VAL A 180 11.39 -1.65 -8.88
CA VAL A 180 12.69 -1.14 -8.44
C VAL A 180 12.57 0.36 -8.09
N PRO A 181 13.53 0.95 -7.32
CA PRO A 181 13.47 2.36 -6.94
C PRO A 181 13.18 3.33 -8.09
N ALA A 182 13.78 3.09 -9.27
CA ALA A 182 13.59 3.93 -10.45
C ALA A 182 12.15 3.92 -11.02
N GLU A 183 11.33 2.93 -10.63
CA GLU A 183 9.97 2.72 -11.13
C GLU A 183 8.90 2.96 -10.05
N ASN A 184 9.29 2.94 -8.78
CA ASN A 184 8.38 2.96 -7.64
C ASN A 184 8.35 4.31 -6.90
N GLY A 185 8.91 5.39 -7.48
CA GLY A 185 8.99 6.69 -6.83
C GLY A 185 10.22 6.90 -5.93
N GLN A 186 11.28 6.12 -6.12
CA GLN A 186 12.54 6.19 -5.36
C GLN A 186 12.41 5.75 -3.91
N TRP A 187 11.56 4.76 -3.66
CA TRP A 187 11.40 4.10 -2.36
C TRP A 187 12.16 2.76 -2.32
N PRO A 188 12.52 2.26 -1.12
CA PRO A 188 12.87 0.85 -1.00
C PRO A 188 11.75 -0.02 -1.59
N PRO A 189 12.05 -1.14 -2.27
CA PRO A 189 11.01 -1.98 -2.86
C PRO A 189 9.97 -2.45 -1.84
N HIS A 190 8.71 -2.13 -2.12
CA HIS A 190 7.54 -2.53 -1.34
C HIS A 190 6.28 -2.38 -2.19
N LEU A 191 5.16 -2.89 -1.69
CA LEU A 191 3.82 -2.61 -2.20
C LEU A 191 3.11 -1.69 -1.21
N HIS A 192 2.54 -0.60 -1.69
CA HIS A 192 1.49 0.14 -0.97
C HIS A 192 0.14 -0.46 -1.36
N PHE A 193 -0.59 -1.00 -0.38
CA PHE A 193 -1.93 -1.54 -0.58
C PHE A 193 -2.95 -0.75 0.25
N GLN A 194 -3.99 -0.24 -0.41
CA GLN A 194 -5.00 0.59 0.24
C GLN A 194 -6.40 0.23 -0.23
N VAL A 195 -7.34 0.15 0.73
CA VAL A 195 -8.77 0.02 0.45
C VAL A 195 -9.38 1.41 0.35
N ILE A 196 -10.30 1.62 -0.60
CA ILE A 196 -11.00 2.88 -0.82
C ILE A 196 -12.49 2.58 -1.00
N LEU A 197 -13.35 3.10 -0.13
CA LEU A 197 -14.79 2.84 -0.18
C LEU A 197 -15.47 3.65 -1.28
N ASP A 198 -15.09 4.92 -1.44
CA ASP A 198 -15.57 5.81 -2.50
C ASP A 198 -14.38 6.47 -3.23
N ILE A 199 -14.20 6.15 -4.52
CA ILE A 199 -13.12 6.70 -5.35
C ILE A 199 -13.40 8.14 -5.83
N GLY A 200 -14.65 8.59 -5.77
CA GLY A 200 -15.06 9.87 -6.35
C GLY A 200 -14.69 9.96 -7.84
N ASN A 201 -13.92 11.00 -8.20
CA ASN A 201 -13.47 11.26 -9.57
C ASN A 201 -11.97 10.94 -9.79
N TRP A 202 -11.32 10.29 -8.83
CA TRP A 202 -9.88 9.99 -8.92
C TRP A 202 -9.60 8.91 -9.96
N GLN A 203 -8.55 9.08 -10.76
CA GLN A 203 -8.10 8.12 -11.77
C GLN A 203 -6.57 8.08 -11.79
N GLY A 204 -6.00 6.88 -11.82
CA GLY A 204 -4.56 6.63 -11.90
C GLY A 204 -3.77 6.98 -10.62
N ASP A 205 -4.39 7.70 -9.69
CA ASP A 205 -3.82 8.14 -8.43
C ASP A 205 -4.94 8.29 -7.40
N TYR A 206 -4.60 8.18 -6.12
CA TYR A 206 -5.47 8.47 -4.99
C TYR A 206 -4.61 8.77 -3.74
N PRO A 207 -4.99 9.72 -2.87
CA PRO A 207 -4.18 10.06 -1.70
C PRO A 207 -3.80 8.84 -0.83
N GLY A 208 -2.50 8.53 -0.79
CA GLY A 208 -1.91 7.51 0.10
C GLY A 208 -1.50 8.04 1.46
N VAL A 209 -1.43 9.36 1.57
CA VAL A 209 -1.14 10.07 2.81
C VAL A 209 -2.05 11.29 2.95
N CYS A 210 -2.40 11.63 4.19
CA CYS A 210 -3.16 12.84 4.50
C CYS A 210 -2.54 13.67 5.61
N LYS A 211 -3.08 14.89 5.77
CA LYS A 211 -2.86 15.75 6.93
C LYS A 211 -3.41 15.03 8.17
N PHE A 212 -2.74 15.15 9.32
CA PHE A 212 -3.19 14.51 10.55
C PHE A 212 -4.50 15.11 11.06
N SER A 213 -4.73 16.40 10.81
CA SER A 213 -6.02 17.07 11.09
C SER A 213 -7.20 16.49 10.31
N GLU A 214 -6.95 15.91 9.12
CA GLU A 214 -7.98 15.34 8.24
C GLU A 214 -8.18 13.82 8.43
N ARG A 215 -7.46 13.20 9.37
CA ARG A 215 -7.38 11.74 9.52
C ARG A 215 -8.73 11.04 9.59
N GLU A 216 -9.69 11.61 10.33
CA GLU A 216 -10.99 10.96 10.55
C GLU A 216 -11.75 10.81 9.24
N LYS A 217 -11.70 11.84 8.38
CA LYS A 217 -12.31 11.81 7.05
C LYS A 217 -11.65 10.78 6.15
N TRP A 218 -10.32 10.79 6.08
CA TRP A 218 -9.59 9.91 5.16
C TRP A 218 -9.63 8.44 5.60
N LEU A 219 -9.47 8.15 6.89
CA LEU A 219 -9.56 6.79 7.42
C LEU A 219 -11.00 6.23 7.37
N ALA A 220 -12.02 7.09 7.41
CA ALA A 220 -13.40 6.65 7.17
C ALA A 220 -13.62 6.15 5.74
N ASN A 221 -12.89 6.68 4.75
CA ASN A 221 -12.97 6.26 3.36
C ASN A 221 -11.89 5.22 2.98
N SER A 222 -10.78 5.18 3.71
CA SER A 222 -9.69 4.22 3.56
C SER A 222 -9.51 3.44 4.86
N PRO A 223 -10.34 2.40 5.08
CA PRO A 223 -10.26 1.58 6.29
C PRO A 223 -9.03 0.68 6.30
N ASP A 224 -8.79 0.01 7.43
CA ASP A 224 -7.64 -0.88 7.62
C ASP A 224 -7.60 -1.96 6.52
N PRO A 225 -6.56 -1.98 5.67
CA PRO A 225 -6.45 -2.96 4.61
C PRO A 225 -6.35 -4.40 5.10
N ASP A 226 -6.08 -4.65 6.40
CA ASP A 226 -6.03 -5.99 6.96
C ASP A 226 -7.39 -6.72 6.95
N ILE A 227 -8.49 -6.00 6.74
CA ILE A 227 -9.81 -6.60 6.42
C ILE A 227 -9.75 -7.49 5.16
N ILE A 228 -8.83 -7.20 4.23
CA ILE A 228 -8.54 -8.00 3.03
C ILE A 228 -7.20 -8.75 3.14
N LEU A 229 -6.14 -8.10 3.64
CA LEU A 229 -4.81 -8.72 3.69
C LEU A 229 -4.79 -9.95 4.60
N GLN A 230 -5.46 -9.87 5.75
CA GLN A 230 -5.47 -10.91 6.78
C GLN A 230 -4.04 -11.37 7.15
N MET A 231 -3.08 -10.45 7.15
CA MET A 231 -1.67 -10.74 7.38
C MET A 231 -1.25 -10.43 8.81
N ASN A 232 -1.90 -9.48 9.50
CA ASN A 232 -1.51 -9.09 10.86
C ASN A 232 -1.67 -10.22 11.87
N GLN A 233 -2.54 -11.19 11.61
CA GLN A 233 -2.68 -12.40 12.43
C GLN A 233 -1.40 -13.27 12.50
N TYR A 234 -0.42 -13.02 11.61
CA TYR A 234 0.86 -13.73 11.57
C TYR A 234 2.03 -12.90 12.12
N LEU A 235 1.76 -11.71 12.66
CA LEU A 235 2.75 -10.92 13.39
C LEU A 235 3.08 -11.63 14.71
N GLN A 236 4.37 -11.67 15.04
CA GLN A 236 4.90 -12.22 16.30
C GLN A 236 5.13 -11.11 17.33
#